data_AF-A0A7S1ZIZ2-F1
#
_entry.id   AF-A0A7S1ZIZ2-F1
#
_cell.length_a   1.000
_cell.length_b   1.000
_cell.length_c   1.000
_cell.angle_alpha   90.00
_cell.angle_beta   90.00
_cell.angle_gamma   90.00
#
_symmetry.space_group_name_H-M   'P 1'
#
loop_
_entity.id
_entity.type
_entity.pdbx_description
1 polymer ?
#
loop_
_entity_poly.entity_id
_entity_poly.type
_entity_poly.pdbx_seq_one_letter_code
_entity_poly.pdbx_strand_id
1 'polypeptide(L)'
;LSSSKQLAHSNLEQLCPHIHRCVMETLRVTAHTIGAIRFVKQDMVLQSLTHGNFLLKEGDTIAISHIVPNLDVNVWGDDASVYNLNRKEWMLQQQQQPQQQREESKKNVAGGGDKDNAAAVVDEYKFTTFSQGIHKCPGQRIAEVSICSMMAILVGNDARISYEKKENIPKISFERATLAQRDGLVKVNVLLKL
;
A
#
# COMPACT_ATOMS: atom_id res chain seq x y z
N LEU A 1 -34.88 -10.71 -5.83
CA LEU A 1 -33.82 -9.72 -6.15
C LEU A 1 -33.09 -9.40 -4.86
N SER A 2 -31.96 -10.07 -4.64
CA SER A 2 -31.13 -9.87 -3.44
C SER A 2 -30.62 -8.43 -3.41
N SER A 3 -30.69 -7.79 -2.25
CA SER A 3 -30.17 -6.44 -2.00
C SER A 3 -28.70 -6.38 -2.41
N SER A 4 -28.42 -5.75 -3.55
CA SER A 4 -27.05 -5.55 -4.02
C SER A 4 -26.41 -4.51 -3.11
N LYS A 5 -25.50 -4.94 -2.24
CA LYS A 5 -24.71 -4.04 -1.40
C LYS A 5 -23.87 -3.14 -2.30
N GLN A 6 -24.01 -1.83 -2.16
CA GLN A 6 -23.17 -0.87 -2.87
C GLN A 6 -21.74 -0.92 -2.32
N LEU A 7 -20.77 -1.02 -3.22
CA LEU A 7 -19.35 -0.95 -2.88
C LEU A 7 -18.97 0.53 -2.71
N ALA A 8 -18.51 0.90 -1.51
CA ALA A 8 -18.02 2.23 -1.20
C ALA A 8 -16.60 2.13 -0.63
N HIS A 9 -15.82 3.21 -0.71
CA HIS A 9 -14.48 3.22 -0.11
C HIS A 9 -14.51 2.86 1.38
N SER A 10 -15.47 3.42 2.12
CA SER A 10 -15.61 3.25 3.57
C SER A 10 -15.91 1.83 4.03
N ASN A 11 -16.34 0.93 3.12
CA ASN A 11 -16.67 -0.45 3.46
C ASN A 11 -15.89 -1.47 2.62
N LEU A 12 -14.95 -1.03 1.78
CA LEU A 12 -14.24 -1.86 0.81
C LEU A 12 -13.50 -3.02 1.48
N GLU A 13 -12.75 -2.70 2.54
CA GLU A 13 -12.01 -3.69 3.34
C GLU A 13 -12.95 -4.71 4.00
N GLN A 14 -14.13 -4.27 4.42
CA GLN A 14 -15.11 -5.11 5.11
C GLN A 14 -15.89 -6.02 4.14
N LEU A 15 -16.28 -5.49 2.97
CA LEU A 15 -17.05 -6.21 1.98
C LEU A 15 -16.20 -7.18 1.16
N CYS A 16 -14.95 -6.81 0.85
CA CYS A 16 -14.07 -7.58 -0.02
C CYS A 16 -12.63 -7.64 0.51
N PRO A 17 -12.40 -8.17 1.73
CA PRO A 17 -11.10 -8.12 2.40
C PRO A 17 -9.97 -8.74 1.56
N HIS A 18 -10.23 -9.87 0.89
CA HIS A 18 -9.21 -10.54 0.07
C HIS A 18 -8.81 -9.70 -1.15
N ILE A 19 -9.77 -9.08 -1.84
CA ILE A 19 -9.49 -8.22 -2.99
C ILE A 19 -8.69 -7.01 -2.54
N HIS A 20 -9.09 -6.39 -1.42
CA HIS A 20 -8.36 -5.27 -0.86
C HIS A 20 -6.90 -5.63 -0.54
N ARG A 21 -6.67 -6.78 0.11
CA ARG A 21 -5.31 -7.30 0.39
C ARG A 21 -4.49 -7.46 -0.89
N CYS A 22 -5.08 -8.05 -1.94
CA CYS A 22 -4.41 -8.18 -3.24
C CYS A 22 -4.01 -6.83 -3.81
N VAL A 23 -4.91 -5.84 -3.75
CA VAL A 23 -4.65 -4.50 -4.29
C VAL A 23 -3.55 -3.80 -3.50
N MET A 24 -3.63 -3.79 -2.17
CA MET A 24 -2.62 -3.14 -1.33
C MET A 24 -1.24 -3.76 -1.47
N GLU A 25 -1.16 -5.09 -1.49
CA GLU A 25 0.11 -5.78 -1.67
C GLU A 25 0.68 -5.57 -3.08
N THR A 26 -0.18 -5.56 -4.11
CA THR A 26 0.24 -5.23 -5.48
C THR A 26 0.82 -3.83 -5.56
N LEU A 27 0.12 -2.84 -5.00
CA LEU A 27 0.57 -1.45 -4.95
C LEU A 27 1.91 -1.32 -4.23
N ARG A 28 2.10 -2.04 -3.12
CA ARG A 28 3.35 -2.03 -2.35
C ARG A 28 4.53 -2.51 -3.18
N VAL A 29 4.42 -3.67 -3.82
CA VAL A 29 5.54 -4.28 -4.56
C VAL A 29 5.77 -3.70 -5.96
N THR A 30 4.85 -2.89 -6.49
CA THR A 30 4.95 -2.32 -7.84
C THR A 30 5.18 -0.80 -7.86
N ALA A 31 4.87 -0.08 -6.79
CA ALA A 31 5.19 1.34 -6.67
C ALA A 31 6.68 1.53 -6.43
N HIS A 32 7.38 2.11 -7.41
CA HIS A 32 8.84 2.07 -7.43
C HIS A 32 9.53 3.40 -7.68
N THR A 33 8.82 4.40 -8.20
CA THR A 33 9.45 5.68 -8.55
C THR A 33 9.44 6.67 -7.40
N ILE A 34 9.84 7.90 -7.70
CA ILE A 34 9.85 9.01 -6.77
C ILE A 34 8.42 9.34 -6.32
N GLY A 35 8.19 9.24 -5.02
CA GLY A 35 6.94 9.57 -4.35
C GLY A 35 6.85 10.99 -3.83
N ALA A 36 7.98 11.67 -3.68
CA ALA A 36 8.02 13.10 -3.40
C ALA A 36 9.30 13.71 -3.96
N ILE A 37 9.16 14.89 -4.59
CA ILE A 37 10.26 15.77 -4.98
C ILE A 37 10.07 17.09 -4.26
N ARG A 38 11.14 17.60 -3.65
CA ARG A 38 11.20 18.94 -3.05
C ARG A 38 12.45 19.66 -3.50
N PHE A 39 12.35 20.96 -3.65
CA PHE A 39 13.48 21.84 -3.93
C PHE A 39 13.81 22.63 -2.67
N VAL A 40 15.09 22.66 -2.34
CA VAL A 40 15.62 23.42 -1.21
C VAL A 40 15.58 24.91 -1.59
N LYS A 41 14.78 25.68 -0.85
CA LYS A 41 14.54 27.12 -1.15
C LYS A 41 15.59 28.05 -0.54
N GLN A 42 16.33 27.56 0.44
CA GLN A 42 17.41 28.27 1.11
C GLN A 42 18.29 27.22 1.79
N ASP A 43 19.58 27.52 1.96
CA ASP A 43 20.52 26.66 2.68
C ASP A 43 19.93 26.20 4.02
N MET A 44 19.95 24.89 4.27
CA MET A 44 19.38 24.32 5.48
C MET A 44 20.13 23.07 5.92
N VAL A 45 20.00 22.71 7.20
CA VAL A 45 20.50 21.45 7.73
C VAL A 45 19.34 20.50 7.94
N LEU A 46 19.34 19.38 7.20
CA LEU A 46 18.42 18.28 7.40
C LEU A 46 18.96 17.35 8.48
N GLN A 47 18.23 17.19 9.58
CA GLN A 47 18.60 16.28 10.67
C GLN A 47 18.00 14.90 10.40
N SER A 48 18.85 13.88 10.29
CA SER A 48 18.44 12.48 10.26
C SER A 48 18.43 11.90 11.67
N LEU A 49 17.37 11.16 12.00
CA LEU A 49 17.25 10.45 13.27
C LEU A 49 18.33 9.37 13.45
N THR A 50 18.92 8.90 12.36
CA THR A 50 19.80 7.72 12.35
C THR A 50 21.18 7.97 11.75
N HIS A 51 21.34 9.00 10.92
CA HIS A 51 22.57 9.20 10.13
C HIS A 51 23.19 10.61 10.30
N GLY A 52 22.74 11.39 11.29
CA GLY A 52 23.28 12.71 11.60
C GLY A 52 22.74 13.83 10.71
N ASN A 53 23.50 14.92 10.59
CA ASN A 53 23.05 16.15 9.94
C ASN A 53 23.60 16.28 8.51
N PHE A 54 22.73 16.61 7.57
CA PHE A 54 23.06 16.84 6.16
C PHE A 54 22.89 18.32 5.83
N LEU A 55 23.94 18.97 5.33
CA LEU A 55 23.84 20.33 4.79
C LEU A 55 23.27 20.26 3.37
N LEU A 56 22.15 20.95 3.15
CA LEU A 56 21.50 21.09 1.86
C LEU A 56 21.61 22.54 1.40
N LYS A 57 21.96 22.74 0.13
CA LYS A 57 22.12 24.05 -0.48
C LYS A 57 20.86 24.49 -1.21
N GLU A 58 20.64 25.80 -1.28
CA GLU A 58 19.60 26.35 -2.14
C GLU A 58 19.72 25.81 -3.57
N GLY A 59 18.61 25.35 -4.13
CA GLY A 59 18.55 24.71 -5.45
C GLY A 59 18.71 23.19 -5.43
N ASP A 60 19.16 22.59 -4.32
CA ASP A 60 19.24 21.13 -4.20
C ASP A 60 17.85 20.48 -4.35
N THR A 61 17.85 19.28 -4.92
CA THR A 61 16.65 18.46 -5.07
C THR A 61 16.66 17.30 -4.07
N ILE A 62 15.60 17.19 -3.28
CA ILE A 62 15.35 16.07 -2.38
C ILE A 62 14.29 15.19 -3.02
N ALA A 63 14.61 13.91 -3.24
CA ALA A 63 13.70 12.92 -3.78
C ALA A 63 13.52 11.76 -2.78
N ILE A 64 12.27 11.35 -2.56
CA ILE A 64 11.93 10.17 -1.76
C ILE A 64 11.34 9.14 -2.71
N SER A 65 11.95 7.96 -2.80
CA SER A 65 11.43 6.86 -3.61
C SER A 65 10.40 6.03 -2.83
N HIS A 66 9.34 5.59 -3.50
CA HIS A 66 8.37 4.66 -2.94
C HIS A 66 8.96 3.29 -2.65
N ILE A 67 9.91 2.84 -3.48
CA ILE A 67 10.44 1.46 -3.39
C ILE A 67 11.17 1.21 -2.07
N VAL A 68 11.84 2.24 -1.54
CA VAL A 68 12.69 2.13 -0.35
C VAL A 68 11.87 1.71 0.87
N PRO A 69 10.87 2.48 1.33
CA PRO A 69 10.05 2.07 2.48
C PRO A 69 9.16 0.87 2.14
N ASN A 70 8.69 0.74 0.89
CA ASN A 70 7.80 -0.35 0.52
C ASN A 70 8.52 -1.71 0.53
N LEU A 71 9.83 -1.77 0.29
CA LEU A 71 10.62 -3.02 0.25
C LEU A 71 11.65 -3.12 1.39
N ASP A 72 11.59 -2.25 2.40
CA ASP A 72 12.50 -2.30 3.54
C ASP A 72 12.20 -3.54 4.41
N VAL A 73 13.20 -4.41 4.55
CA VAL A 73 13.11 -5.65 5.35
C VAL A 73 12.91 -5.37 6.85
N ASN A 74 13.35 -4.21 7.34
CA ASN A 74 13.12 -3.82 8.74
C ASN A 74 11.66 -3.43 8.99
N VAL A 75 10.95 -3.03 7.94
CA VAL A 75 9.54 -2.62 7.99
C VAL A 75 8.62 -3.79 7.67
N TRP A 76 8.94 -4.56 6.63
CA TRP A 76 8.06 -5.57 6.04
C TRP A 76 8.51 -7.02 6.31
N GLY A 77 9.68 -7.22 6.91
CA GLY A 77 10.28 -8.53 7.14
C GLY A 77 11.13 -9.03 5.97
N ASP A 78 11.75 -10.21 6.15
CA ASP A 78 12.70 -10.78 5.17
C ASP A 78 12.10 -11.01 3.78
N ASP A 79 10.78 -11.17 3.71
CA ASP A 79 10.02 -11.36 2.48
C ASP A 79 9.58 -10.04 1.82
N ALA A 80 10.13 -8.88 2.21
CA ALA A 80 9.68 -7.56 1.74
C ALA A 80 9.61 -7.45 0.21
N SER A 81 10.54 -8.07 -0.53
CA SER A 81 10.54 -8.06 -2.00
C SER A 81 9.54 -9.04 -2.64
N VAL A 82 8.86 -9.85 -1.83
CA VAL A 82 7.95 -10.90 -2.26
C VAL A 82 6.50 -10.47 -2.05
N TYR A 83 5.67 -10.73 -3.06
CA TYR A 83 4.23 -10.58 -2.97
C TYR A 83 3.64 -11.58 -1.97
N ASN A 84 3.08 -11.09 -0.87
CA ASN A 84 2.51 -11.91 0.20
C ASN A 84 1.13 -11.39 0.64
N LEU A 85 0.08 -12.18 0.34
CA LEU A 85 -1.31 -11.86 0.71
C LEU A 85 -1.63 -12.02 2.20
N ASN A 86 -0.77 -12.72 2.93
CA ASN A 86 -0.96 -13.05 4.33
C ASN A 86 -0.21 -12.09 5.26
N ARG A 87 0.21 -10.93 4.76
CA ARG A 87 0.77 -9.87 5.59
C ARG A 87 -0.24 -9.40 6.62
N LYS A 88 0.21 -9.30 7.87
CA LYS A 88 -0.62 -8.88 9.01
C LYS A 88 -1.15 -7.46 8.84
N GLU A 89 -0.40 -6.61 8.15
CA GLU A 89 -0.70 -5.22 7.82
C GLU A 89 -2.01 -5.08 7.03
N TRP A 90 -2.36 -6.09 6.24
CA TRP A 90 -3.57 -6.09 5.41
C TRP A 90 -4.72 -6.88 6.04
N MET A 91 -4.51 -7.46 7.22
CA MET A 91 -5.55 -8.16 7.94
C MET A 91 -6.35 -7.17 8.77
N LEU A 92 -7.66 -7.06 8.49
CA LEU A 92 -8.61 -6.45 9.42
C LEU A 92 -8.45 -7.14 10.77
N GLN A 93 -7.87 -6.43 11.75
CA GLN A 93 -8.05 -6.84 13.12
C GLN A 93 -9.53 -6.69 13.43
N GLN A 94 -10.18 -7.78 13.85
CA GLN A 94 -11.53 -7.69 14.39
C GLN A 94 -11.49 -6.62 15.48
N GLN A 95 -12.21 -5.53 15.27
CA GLN A 95 -12.34 -4.48 16.27
C GLN A 95 -12.86 -5.13 17.55
N GLN A 96 -11.99 -5.29 18.54
CA GLN A 96 -12.46 -5.42 19.91
C GLN A 96 -13.27 -4.16 20.19
N GLN A 97 -14.50 -4.36 20.69
CA GLN A 97 -15.50 -3.33 20.83
C GLN A 97 -14.94 -2.09 21.57
N PRO A 98 -15.31 -0.86 21.18
CA PRO A 98 -14.76 0.39 21.72
C PRO A 98 -15.05 0.66 23.21
N GLN A 99 -15.68 -0.27 23.95
CA GLN A 99 -16.00 -0.08 25.37
C GLN A 99 -14.85 -0.43 26.32
N GLN A 100 -13.86 -1.25 25.94
CA GLN A 100 -12.75 -1.61 26.85
C GLN A 100 -11.53 -0.68 26.76
N GLN A 101 -11.28 -0.01 25.63
CA GLN A 101 -10.09 0.85 25.45
C GLN A 101 -10.17 2.21 26.17
N ARG A 102 -11.36 2.64 26.63
CA ARG A 102 -11.51 3.93 27.32
C ARG A 102 -11.07 3.91 28.78
N GLU A 103 -11.02 2.74 29.42
CA GLU A 103 -10.58 2.62 30.82
C GLU A 103 -9.07 2.38 30.96
N GLU A 104 -8.43 1.70 30.01
CA GLU A 104 -6.99 1.42 30.05
C GLU A 104 -6.11 2.60 29.63
N SER A 105 -6.62 3.50 28.77
CA SER A 105 -5.89 4.70 28.33
C SER A 105 -5.59 5.71 29.43
N LYS A 106 -6.17 5.56 30.64
CA LYS A 106 -5.85 6.40 31.81
C LYS A 106 -4.79 5.81 32.74
N LYS A 107 -4.40 4.54 32.59
CA LYS A 107 -3.42 3.89 33.49
C LYS A 107 -1.99 3.80 32.93
N ASN A 108 -1.80 3.92 31.62
CA ASN A 108 -0.50 3.64 30.98
C ASN A 108 0.32 4.89 30.60
N VAL A 109 0.40 5.89 31.48
CA VAL A 109 1.37 7.01 31.35
C VAL A 109 2.64 6.77 32.19
N ALA A 110 2.72 5.66 32.92
CA ALA A 110 3.92 5.31 33.69
C ALA A 110 4.18 3.80 33.61
N GLY A 111 5.02 3.39 32.66
CA GLY A 111 5.53 2.02 32.61
C GLY A 111 5.83 1.57 31.20
N GLY A 112 7.12 1.43 30.88
CA GLY A 112 7.56 0.74 29.68
C GLY A 112 7.11 -0.73 29.72
N GLY A 113 6.51 -1.20 28.63
CA GLY A 113 6.09 -2.59 28.46
C GLY A 113 5.41 -2.80 27.11
N ASP A 114 5.95 -3.77 26.37
CA ASP A 114 5.46 -4.52 25.19
C ASP A 114 4.70 -3.83 24.05
N LYS A 115 5.32 -3.91 22.86
CA LYS A 115 4.90 -3.32 21.57
C LYS A 115 3.97 -4.20 20.72
N ASP A 116 3.32 -5.23 21.27
CA ASP A 116 2.76 -6.29 20.42
C ASP A 116 1.23 -6.35 20.29
N ASN A 117 0.44 -5.39 20.79
CA ASN A 117 -1.03 -5.50 20.65
C ASN A 117 -1.83 -4.20 20.45
N ALA A 118 -1.22 -3.17 19.86
CA ALA A 118 -2.01 -2.08 19.27
C ALA A 118 -2.27 -2.40 17.79
N ALA A 119 -3.50 -2.21 17.34
CA ALA A 119 -3.87 -2.35 15.93
C ALA A 119 -2.83 -1.67 15.06
N ALA A 120 -2.15 -2.45 14.22
CA ALA A 120 -1.15 -1.92 13.30
C ALA A 120 -1.89 -1.19 12.18
N VAL A 121 -2.45 -0.03 12.49
CA VAL A 121 -2.61 1.05 11.52
C VAL A 121 -1.26 1.11 10.84
N VAL A 122 -1.22 0.75 9.56
CA VAL A 122 0.01 0.83 8.78
C VAL A 122 0.45 2.28 8.91
N ASP A 123 1.54 2.49 9.64
CA ASP A 123 2.14 3.80 9.80
C ASP A 123 2.24 4.40 8.41
N GLU A 124 1.75 5.64 8.28
CA GLU A 124 1.58 6.28 6.97
C GLU A 124 2.87 6.13 6.17
N TYR A 125 4.03 6.29 6.81
CA TYR A 125 5.34 6.23 6.16
C TYR A 125 5.86 4.84 5.78
N LYS A 126 5.20 3.76 6.20
CA LYS A 126 5.55 2.37 5.80
C LYS A 126 5.07 2.04 4.39
N PHE A 127 3.89 2.53 4.03
CA PHE A 127 3.27 2.32 2.72
C PHE A 127 3.08 3.65 2.02
N THR A 128 3.95 3.93 1.05
CA THR A 128 4.03 5.28 0.49
C THR A 128 3.44 5.44 -0.89
N THR A 129 2.80 4.43 -1.47
CA THR A 129 2.36 4.42 -2.88
C THR A 129 1.48 5.61 -3.29
N PHE A 130 0.71 6.17 -2.36
CA PHE A 130 -0.11 7.38 -2.60
C PHE A 130 0.53 8.66 -2.05
N SER A 131 1.85 8.66 -1.87
CA SER A 131 2.63 9.73 -1.23
C SER A 131 2.17 10.02 0.21
N GLN A 132 2.65 11.11 0.79
CA GLN A 132 2.47 11.47 2.20
C GLN A 132 2.24 12.98 2.36
N GLY A 133 1.64 13.37 3.49
CA GLY A 133 1.51 14.77 3.90
C GLY A 133 0.75 15.64 2.91
N ILE A 134 1.19 16.89 2.72
CA ILE A 134 0.52 17.88 1.87
C ILE A 134 0.43 17.50 0.37
N HIS A 135 1.26 16.53 -0.07
CA HIS A 135 1.29 16.05 -1.46
C HIS A 135 0.78 14.61 -1.57
N LYS A 136 -0.01 14.15 -0.59
CA LYS A 136 -0.74 12.88 -0.68
C LYS A 136 -1.71 12.91 -1.87
N CYS A 137 -1.82 11.80 -2.57
CA CYS A 137 -2.69 11.67 -3.74
C CYS A 137 -4.16 11.92 -3.33
N PRO A 138 -4.82 12.99 -3.82
CA PRO A 138 -6.22 13.26 -3.49
C PRO A 138 -7.16 12.22 -4.11
N GLY A 139 -6.70 11.50 -5.14
CA GLY A 139 -7.45 10.45 -5.82
C GLY A 139 -7.33 9.06 -5.17
N GLN A 140 -6.58 8.89 -4.08
CA GLN A 140 -6.32 7.58 -3.46
C GLN A 140 -7.61 6.75 -3.29
N ARG A 141 -8.63 7.33 -2.65
CA ARG A 141 -9.88 6.63 -2.35
C ARG A 141 -10.61 6.16 -3.61
N ILE A 142 -10.63 7.00 -4.64
CA ILE A 142 -11.27 6.68 -5.92
C ILE A 142 -10.47 5.60 -6.64
N ALA A 143 -9.14 5.67 -6.62
CA ALA A 143 -8.26 4.66 -7.21
C ALA A 143 -8.46 3.29 -6.56
N GLU A 144 -8.44 3.22 -5.22
CA GLU A 144 -8.64 1.97 -4.48
C GLU A 144 -10.00 1.33 -4.77
N VAL A 145 -11.09 2.11 -4.74
CA VAL A 145 -12.43 1.62 -5.08
C VAL A 145 -12.46 1.13 -6.52
N SER A 146 -11.90 1.90 -7.47
CA SER A 146 -11.93 1.56 -8.89
C SER A 146 -11.19 0.26 -9.18
N ILE A 147 -9.98 0.09 -8.61
CA ILE A 147 -9.17 -1.12 -8.79
C ILE A 147 -9.88 -2.31 -8.15
N CYS A 148 -10.37 -2.17 -6.91
CA CYS A 148 -11.07 -3.27 -6.24
C CYS A 148 -12.37 -3.66 -6.96
N SER A 149 -13.12 -2.68 -7.48
CA SER A 149 -14.34 -2.92 -8.26
C SER A 149 -14.03 -3.71 -9.53
N MET A 150 -12.99 -3.29 -10.27
CA MET A 150 -12.54 -4.00 -11.46
C MET A 150 -12.10 -5.42 -11.13
N MET A 151 -11.32 -5.60 -10.06
CA MET A 151 -10.90 -6.93 -9.60
C MET A 151 -12.09 -7.80 -9.20
N ALA A 152 -13.10 -7.25 -8.52
CA ALA A 152 -14.30 -7.97 -8.15
C ALA A 152 -15.09 -8.43 -9.39
N ILE A 153 -15.21 -7.57 -10.40
CA ILE A 153 -15.86 -7.90 -11.68
C ILE A 153 -15.09 -9.02 -12.39
N LEU A 154 -13.76 -8.90 -12.52
CA LEU A 154 -12.92 -9.89 -13.19
C LEU A 154 -12.99 -11.25 -12.50
N VAL A 155 -12.83 -11.28 -11.18
CA VAL A 155 -12.91 -12.52 -10.38
C VAL A 155 -14.33 -13.12 -10.43
N GLY A 156 -15.37 -12.29 -10.35
CA GLY A 156 -16.77 -12.75 -10.45
C GLY A 156 -17.11 -13.38 -11.81
N ASN A 157 -16.39 -12.98 -12.87
CA ASN A 157 -16.52 -13.50 -14.23
C ASN A 157 -15.44 -14.56 -14.57
N ASP A 158 -14.87 -15.22 -13.57
CA ASP A 158 -13.86 -16.29 -13.71
C ASP A 158 -12.71 -15.90 -14.66
N ALA A 159 -12.20 -14.66 -14.54
CA ALA A 159 -11.10 -14.20 -15.36
C ALA A 159 -9.84 -15.04 -15.09
N ARG A 160 -9.22 -15.56 -16.17
CA ARG A 160 -8.01 -16.39 -16.12
C ARG A 160 -6.96 -15.87 -17.07
N ILE A 161 -5.71 -15.87 -16.61
CA ILE A 161 -4.57 -15.57 -17.46
C ILE A 161 -4.45 -16.67 -18.53
N SER A 162 -4.35 -16.30 -19.81
CA SER A 162 -4.45 -17.24 -20.94
C SER A 162 -3.15 -18.00 -21.27
N TYR A 163 -2.15 -17.96 -20.39
CA TYR A 163 -0.85 -18.61 -20.63
C TYR A 163 -0.80 -19.96 -19.92
N GLU A 164 -0.38 -21.00 -20.65
CA GLU A 164 -0.20 -22.34 -20.10
C GLU A 164 1.00 -22.44 -19.15
N LYS A 165 2.05 -21.64 -19.43
CA LYS A 165 3.29 -21.61 -18.64
C LYS A 165 3.59 -20.22 -18.12
N LYS A 166 4.04 -20.14 -16.88
CA LYS A 166 4.28 -18.88 -16.15
C LYS A 166 5.37 -18.04 -16.81
N GLU A 167 6.40 -18.67 -17.36
CA GLU A 167 7.51 -18.02 -18.05
C GLU A 167 7.08 -17.26 -19.31
N ASN A 168 5.90 -17.56 -19.86
CA ASN A 168 5.35 -16.86 -21.02
C ASN A 168 4.59 -15.59 -20.63
N ILE A 169 4.34 -15.37 -19.33
CA ILE A 169 3.75 -14.11 -18.85
C ILE A 169 4.82 -13.03 -18.96
N PRO A 170 4.56 -11.93 -19.68
CA PRO A 170 5.47 -10.77 -19.77
C PRO A 170 6.04 -10.38 -18.40
N LYS A 171 7.32 -10.00 -18.30
CA LYS A 171 7.95 -9.66 -17.03
C LYS A 171 7.48 -8.28 -16.55
N ILE A 172 7.66 -8.02 -15.26
CA ILE A 172 7.46 -6.68 -14.72
C ILE A 172 8.66 -5.82 -15.15
N SER A 173 8.36 -4.66 -15.73
CA SER A 173 9.29 -3.59 -16.08
C SER A 173 9.09 -2.38 -15.17
N PHE A 174 10.22 -1.86 -14.70
CA PHE A 174 10.33 -0.68 -13.83
C PHE A 174 10.84 0.55 -14.61
N GLU A 175 10.76 0.52 -15.94
CA GLU A 175 11.22 1.63 -16.80
C GLU A 175 10.20 2.77 -16.89
N ARG A 176 8.94 2.54 -16.50
CA ARG A 176 7.86 3.51 -16.58
C ARG A 176 7.55 4.13 -15.22
N ALA A 177 7.07 5.37 -15.24
CA ALA A 177 6.83 6.14 -14.03
C ALA A 177 5.76 5.53 -13.08
N THR A 178 5.95 5.76 -11.78
CA THR A 178 5.03 5.49 -10.66
C THR A 178 4.81 4.03 -10.31
N LEU A 179 4.09 3.30 -11.16
CA LEU A 179 3.75 1.90 -10.95
C LEU A 179 4.42 1.04 -12.03
N ALA A 180 5.04 -0.06 -11.61
CA ALA A 180 5.68 -0.99 -12.51
C ALA A 180 4.63 -1.58 -13.46
N GLN A 181 4.99 -1.69 -14.73
CA GLN A 181 4.11 -2.21 -15.78
C GLN A 181 4.66 -3.54 -16.28
N ARG A 182 3.89 -4.28 -17.07
CA ARG A 182 4.42 -5.45 -17.76
C ARG A 182 5.15 -5.00 -19.03
N ASP A 183 6.22 -5.69 -19.41
CA ASP A 183 7.00 -5.44 -20.63
C ASP A 183 6.28 -5.87 -21.93
N GLY A 184 5.04 -6.32 -21.81
CA GLY A 184 4.17 -6.71 -22.91
C GLY A 184 2.72 -6.90 -22.46
N LEU A 185 1.83 -7.13 -23.43
CA LEU A 185 0.42 -7.38 -23.19
C LEU A 185 0.22 -8.74 -22.52
N VAL A 186 -0.56 -8.77 -21.43
CA VAL A 186 -0.97 -10.01 -20.76
C VAL A 186 -2.33 -10.44 -21.28
N LYS A 187 -2.41 -11.59 -21.93
CA LYS A 187 -3.69 -12.17 -22.38
C LYS A 187 -4.49 -12.70 -21.19
N VAL A 188 -5.77 -12.35 -21.17
CA VAL A 188 -6.74 -12.78 -20.14
C VAL A 188 -8.02 -13.26 -20.83
N ASN A 189 -8.51 -14.42 -20.43
CA ASN A 189 -9.83 -14.94 -20.80
C ASN A 189 -10.82 -14.55 -19.72
N VAL A 190 -11.95 -13.95 -20.10
CA VAL A 190 -13.02 -13.56 -19.16
C VAL A 190 -14.32 -14.21 -19.61
N LEU A 191 -14.99 -14.93 -18.72
CA LEU A 191 -16.28 -15.53 -19.00
C LEU A 191 -17.38 -14.59 -18.52
N LEU A 192 -17.89 -13.77 -19.44
CA LEU A 192 -19.00 -12.87 -19.13
C LEU A 192 -20.28 -13.69 -18.89
N LYS A 193 -20.73 -13.70 -17.64
CA LYS A 193 -22.04 -14.26 -17.28
C LYS A 193 -23.08 -13.15 -17.46
N LEU A 194 -23.71 -13.14 -18.64
CA LEU A 194 -24.87 -12.30 -18.94
C LEU A 194 -26.10 -12.76 -18.16
#